data_AF-A0A1S0YPV6-F1
#
_entry.id   AF-A0A1S0YPV6-F1
#
_cell.length_a   1.000
_cell.length_b   1.000
_cell.length_c   1.000
_cell.angle_alpha   90.00
_cell.angle_beta   90.00
_cell.angle_gamma   90.00
#
_symmetry.space_group_name_H-M   'P 1'
#
loop_
_entity.id
_entity.type
_entity.pdbx_description
1 polymer ?
#
loop_
_entity_poly.entity_id
_entity_poly.type
_entity_poly.pdbx_seq_one_letter_code
_entity_poly.pdbx_strand_id
1 'polypeptide(L)'
;MIISLPDTTTRQIAGALLKAQENFSMATGRVLTLLVAAPETEDSEAILETVRAATRENPARVIVLLLGDASAPTSMNADLIIAAHSGASEMVVMRLFGELTGHLDAVVTPLLLPDTPIVAWWPGQAPAKPVASQLGAIAQRRITNARADDSAEPLRTLVEGYHPGDSDMAWSRITPWRGVVASALDRYADDPVQSVSIAGAPADPAVLLAAGWLAACLDVEVTCSPVAQPRKGVPVEHLALHCEKGDITVDVLDAHTARVAVPGSPASHVALGARSDASCLTEELRHLDDDVTYARALKATTLVREADSAPAHVVDVARVADRPALVDATAERLLTLLAAIQADAAGGLHGDGIPRVVLTGGTAGIELLAKLGERAGSSDVDFARIEFFFGDERNVPATHPDSNEGQARDALLDPLGVPAERIHGWGLDGDEMDEAVVAYERALDEYAPRGFDLHLLGMGGEGHINSLFPDTDAVRESRARALAVTDSPKPPAERATLTLPAVRSAERVWLLVSGAEKAEAAGHVARGASPEDWPAAGARGSHETVLFVSEDAAGEL
;
A
#
# COMPACT_ATOMS: atom_id res chain seq x y z
N MET A 1 -14.86 11.42 -38.26
CA MET A 1 -15.79 12.54 -38.51
C MET A 1 -16.62 12.74 -37.26
N ILE A 2 -16.89 13.99 -36.87
CA ILE A 2 -17.79 14.32 -35.75
C ILE A 2 -18.96 15.12 -36.32
N ILE A 3 -20.19 14.73 -35.98
CA ILE A 3 -21.43 15.43 -36.32
C ILE A 3 -22.11 15.85 -35.02
N SER A 4 -22.14 17.16 -34.75
CA SER A 4 -22.81 17.72 -33.58
C SER A 4 -24.28 17.99 -33.85
N LEU A 5 -25.13 17.56 -32.92
CA LEU A 5 -26.59 17.67 -32.95
C LEU A 5 -27.06 18.36 -31.64
N PRO A 6 -27.04 19.70 -31.58
CA PRO A 6 -27.56 20.43 -30.42
C PRO A 6 -29.09 20.35 -30.39
N ASP A 7 -29.66 20.35 -29.17
CA ASP A 7 -31.12 20.32 -28.92
C ASP A 7 -31.87 19.32 -29.81
N THR A 8 -31.50 18.05 -29.65
CA THR A 8 -31.85 16.97 -30.58
C THR A 8 -32.77 15.93 -29.96
N THR A 9 -33.22 14.99 -30.79
CA THR A 9 -34.08 13.86 -30.43
C THR A 9 -33.45 12.55 -30.87
N THR A 10 -33.80 11.44 -30.21
CA THR A 10 -33.31 10.10 -30.58
C THR A 10 -33.62 9.76 -32.04
N ARG A 11 -34.76 10.26 -32.57
CA ARG A 11 -35.13 10.13 -33.98
C ARG A 11 -34.13 10.83 -34.92
N GLN A 12 -33.70 12.04 -34.58
CA GLN A 12 -32.71 12.78 -35.37
C GLN A 12 -31.34 12.10 -35.30
N ILE A 13 -30.93 11.59 -34.14
CA ILE A 13 -29.70 10.83 -33.96
C ILE A 13 -29.71 9.56 -34.83
N ALA A 14 -30.78 8.75 -34.75
CA ALA A 14 -30.94 7.55 -35.57
C ALA A 14 -30.90 7.86 -37.07
N GLY A 15 -31.57 8.94 -37.50
CA GLY A 15 -31.51 9.42 -38.88
C GLY A 15 -30.11 9.86 -39.32
N ALA A 16 -29.34 10.49 -38.44
CA ALA A 16 -27.96 10.87 -38.71
C ALA A 16 -27.03 9.65 -38.82
N LEU A 17 -27.22 8.64 -37.97
CA LEU A 17 -26.51 7.36 -38.04
C LEU A 17 -26.74 6.63 -39.37
N LEU A 18 -27.99 6.55 -39.83
CA LEU A 18 -28.32 5.92 -41.11
C LEU A 18 -27.65 6.63 -42.30
N LYS A 19 -27.73 7.96 -42.35
CA LYS A 19 -27.06 8.77 -43.39
C LYS A 19 -25.55 8.59 -43.37
N ALA A 20 -24.95 8.45 -42.19
CA ALA A 20 -23.53 8.17 -42.06
C ALA A 20 -23.16 6.78 -42.59
N GLN A 21 -23.95 5.75 -42.29
CA GLN A 21 -23.70 4.40 -42.81
C GLN A 21 -23.70 4.35 -44.34
N GLU A 22 -24.66 5.03 -44.97
CA GLU A 22 -24.78 5.11 -46.44
C GLU A 22 -23.55 5.78 -47.08
N ASN A 23 -22.98 6.81 -46.43
CA ASN A 23 -21.89 7.60 -47.00
C ASN A 23 -20.49 7.00 -46.78
N PHE A 24 -20.30 6.14 -45.77
CA PHE A 24 -18.96 5.71 -45.35
C PHE A 24 -18.62 4.23 -45.60
N SER A 25 -19.47 3.46 -46.31
CA SER A 25 -19.21 2.06 -46.73
C SER A 25 -18.49 1.22 -45.64
N MET A 26 -19.00 1.26 -44.41
CA MET A 26 -18.39 0.56 -43.29
C MET A 26 -19.08 -0.78 -43.06
N ALA A 27 -18.58 -1.82 -43.71
CA ALA A 27 -18.85 -3.20 -43.32
C ALA A 27 -17.98 -3.55 -42.11
N THR A 28 -18.34 -3.06 -40.92
CA THR A 28 -17.76 -3.57 -39.68
C THR A 28 -18.72 -4.59 -39.07
N GLY A 29 -18.23 -5.81 -38.86
CA GLY A 29 -18.94 -6.82 -38.08
C GLY A 29 -19.05 -6.33 -36.65
N ARG A 30 -20.18 -5.71 -36.30
CA ARG A 30 -20.47 -5.26 -34.93
C ARG A 30 -20.85 -6.49 -34.13
N VAL A 31 -20.19 -6.68 -33.00
CA VAL A 31 -20.42 -7.84 -32.15
C VAL A 31 -21.26 -7.53 -30.93
N LEU A 32 -21.41 -6.25 -30.55
CA LEU A 32 -22.21 -5.80 -29.40
C LEU A 32 -22.60 -4.31 -29.47
N THR A 33 -23.54 -3.93 -28.61
CA THR A 33 -23.82 -2.53 -28.25
C THR A 33 -23.30 -2.27 -26.83
N LEU A 34 -22.41 -1.28 -26.67
CA LEU A 34 -21.86 -0.85 -25.38
C LEU A 34 -22.55 0.45 -24.93
N LEU A 35 -23.30 0.37 -23.86
CA LEU A 35 -23.94 1.49 -23.16
C LEU A 35 -23.00 1.95 -22.05
N VAL A 36 -22.64 3.23 -22.04
CA VAL A 36 -21.79 3.85 -21.02
C VAL A 36 -22.60 4.93 -20.31
N ALA A 37 -22.67 4.90 -18.99
CA ALA A 37 -23.38 5.93 -18.22
C ALA A 37 -22.49 6.52 -17.13
N ALA A 38 -22.37 7.84 -17.12
CA ALA A 38 -21.59 8.58 -16.15
C ALA A 38 -22.25 9.95 -15.85
N PRO A 39 -22.10 10.50 -14.64
CA PRO A 39 -22.40 11.90 -14.36
C PRO A 39 -21.65 12.84 -15.31
N GLU A 40 -22.26 13.98 -15.67
CA GLU A 40 -21.59 14.99 -16.50
C GLU A 40 -20.34 15.60 -15.81
N THR A 41 -20.25 15.47 -14.49
CA THR A 41 -19.10 15.91 -13.70
C THR A 41 -17.86 15.02 -13.85
N GLU A 42 -18.02 13.79 -14.36
CA GLU A 42 -16.87 12.90 -14.63
C GLU A 42 -16.09 13.34 -15.89
N ASP A 43 -14.81 12.98 -15.95
CA ASP A 43 -13.95 13.29 -17.09
C ASP A 43 -14.37 12.51 -18.35
N SER A 44 -15.21 13.15 -19.15
CA SER A 44 -15.70 12.59 -20.41
C SER A 44 -14.59 12.28 -21.42
N GLU A 45 -13.46 13.01 -21.42
CA GLU A 45 -12.37 12.73 -22.35
C GLU A 45 -11.67 11.42 -21.99
N ALA A 46 -11.36 11.21 -20.71
CA ALA A 46 -10.78 9.97 -20.20
C ALA A 46 -11.69 8.75 -20.44
N ILE A 47 -13.01 8.90 -20.25
CA ILE A 47 -13.99 7.85 -20.56
C ILE A 47 -13.95 7.51 -22.05
N LEU A 48 -14.01 8.52 -22.93
CA LEU A 48 -14.01 8.31 -24.37
C LEU A 48 -12.70 7.69 -24.87
N GLU A 49 -11.55 8.07 -24.29
CA GLU A 49 -10.27 7.45 -24.59
C GLU A 49 -10.26 5.95 -24.21
N THR A 50 -10.74 5.63 -23.01
CA THR A 50 -10.86 4.25 -22.52
C THR A 50 -11.73 3.40 -23.45
N VAL A 51 -12.90 3.91 -23.82
CA VAL A 51 -13.84 3.20 -24.69
C VAL A 51 -13.28 3.03 -26.10
N ARG A 52 -12.67 4.07 -26.68
CA ARG A 52 -12.03 3.97 -28.01
C ARG A 52 -10.92 2.92 -27.99
N ALA A 53 -10.09 2.92 -26.94
CA ALA A 53 -9.02 1.95 -26.81
C ALA A 53 -9.57 0.51 -26.69
N ALA A 54 -10.62 0.28 -25.89
CA ALA A 54 -11.17 -1.04 -25.65
C ALA A 54 -11.91 -1.63 -26.86
N THR A 55 -12.63 -0.77 -27.60
CA THR A 55 -13.43 -1.17 -28.75
C THR A 55 -12.62 -1.38 -30.02
N ARG A 56 -11.29 -1.12 -30.02
CA ARG A 56 -10.37 -1.52 -31.10
C ARG A 56 -10.31 -3.02 -31.29
N GLU A 57 -10.29 -3.78 -30.20
CA GLU A 57 -10.27 -5.24 -30.22
C GLU A 57 -11.67 -5.86 -30.23
N ASN A 58 -12.68 -5.12 -29.74
CA ASN A 58 -14.08 -5.56 -29.68
C ASN A 58 -14.99 -4.55 -30.42
N PRO A 59 -15.18 -4.68 -31.75
CA PRO A 59 -15.98 -3.72 -32.52
C PRO A 59 -17.42 -3.60 -32.04
N ALA A 60 -17.77 -2.44 -31.48
CA ALA A 60 -19.07 -2.17 -30.89
C ALA A 60 -19.74 -0.91 -31.48
N ARG A 61 -21.07 -0.84 -31.38
CA ARG A 61 -21.75 0.47 -31.32
C ARG A 61 -21.66 0.98 -29.90
N VAL A 62 -21.16 2.19 -29.72
CA VAL A 62 -21.02 2.81 -28.40
C VAL A 62 -22.07 3.90 -28.24
N ILE A 63 -22.80 3.87 -27.13
CA ILE A 63 -23.72 4.94 -26.73
C ILE A 63 -23.29 5.42 -25.35
N VAL A 64 -22.76 6.64 -25.27
CA VAL A 64 -22.31 7.29 -24.03
C VAL A 64 -23.38 8.26 -23.56
N LEU A 65 -23.77 8.14 -22.29
CA LEU A 65 -24.79 8.93 -21.61
C LEU A 65 -24.12 9.73 -20.50
N LEU A 66 -23.94 11.03 -20.72
CA LEU A 66 -23.46 11.98 -19.73
C LEU A 66 -24.70 12.61 -19.06
N LEU A 67 -24.88 12.32 -17.78
CA LEU A 67 -26.08 12.67 -17.02
C LEU A 67 -25.86 14.02 -16.30
N GLY A 68 -26.53 15.06 -16.78
CA GLY A 68 -26.53 16.39 -16.17
C GLY A 68 -27.57 16.51 -15.05
N ASP A 69 -27.90 17.76 -14.69
CA ASP A 69 -28.86 18.06 -13.62
C ASP A 69 -30.29 17.59 -13.98
N ALA A 70 -30.85 16.73 -13.12
CA ALA A 70 -32.20 16.21 -13.25
C ALA A 70 -33.30 17.27 -13.02
N SER A 71 -32.97 18.39 -12.37
CA SER A 71 -33.88 19.51 -12.12
C SER A 71 -33.84 20.59 -13.21
N ALA A 72 -32.87 20.53 -14.12
CA ALA A 72 -32.77 21.44 -15.26
C ALA A 72 -33.90 21.20 -16.29
N PRO A 73 -34.17 22.16 -17.19
CA PRO A 73 -35.09 21.94 -18.30
C PRO A 73 -34.68 20.73 -19.15
N THR A 74 -35.67 19.90 -19.50
CA THR A 74 -35.49 18.70 -20.33
C THR A 74 -34.86 19.07 -21.67
N SER A 75 -33.64 18.57 -21.91
CA SER A 75 -32.91 18.79 -23.16
C SER A 75 -31.89 17.69 -23.42
N MET A 76 -31.52 17.51 -24.69
CA MET A 76 -30.51 16.55 -25.10
C MET A 76 -29.61 17.15 -26.19
N ASN A 77 -28.30 16.99 -26.00
CA ASN A 77 -27.30 17.27 -27.03
C ASN A 77 -26.59 15.97 -27.39
N ALA A 78 -26.23 15.79 -28.66
CA ALA A 78 -25.49 14.60 -29.07
C ALA A 78 -24.36 14.90 -30.06
N ASP A 79 -23.22 14.24 -29.87
CA ASP A 79 -22.13 14.19 -30.84
C ASP A 79 -22.02 12.78 -31.41
N LEU A 80 -22.12 12.67 -32.73
CA LEU A 80 -21.92 11.42 -33.46
C LEU A 80 -20.49 11.36 -33.98
N ILE A 81 -19.72 10.42 -33.44
CA ILE A 81 -18.32 10.17 -33.81
C ILE A 81 -18.28 8.90 -34.68
N ILE A 82 -17.86 9.09 -35.93
CA ILE A 82 -17.75 8.04 -36.94
C ILE A 82 -16.28 7.87 -37.29
N ALA A 83 -15.70 6.74 -36.91
CA ALA A 83 -14.30 6.40 -37.16
C ALA A 83 -14.17 5.56 -38.44
N ALA A 84 -13.38 6.00 -39.41
CA ALA A 84 -13.22 5.30 -40.70
C ALA A 84 -12.39 4.01 -40.56
N HIS A 85 -11.36 3.99 -39.71
CA HIS A 85 -10.51 2.83 -39.46
C HIS A 85 -10.16 2.72 -37.97
N SER A 86 -10.34 1.52 -37.40
CA SER A 86 -10.08 1.04 -36.02
C SER A 86 -10.99 1.53 -34.87
N GLY A 87 -11.68 0.58 -34.22
CA GLY A 87 -12.34 0.67 -32.90
C GLY A 87 -13.52 1.64 -32.73
N ALA A 88 -14.67 1.14 -32.25
CA ALA A 88 -15.98 1.82 -32.22
C ALA A 88 -16.33 2.51 -33.55
N SER A 89 -16.93 1.77 -34.49
CA SER A 89 -17.29 2.30 -35.81
C SER A 89 -18.31 3.45 -35.73
N GLU A 90 -19.15 3.44 -34.70
CA GLU A 90 -20.13 4.47 -34.40
C GLU A 90 -20.19 4.68 -32.89
N MET A 91 -19.89 5.90 -32.45
CA MET A 91 -20.00 6.31 -31.06
C MET A 91 -20.92 7.52 -30.99
N VAL A 92 -21.98 7.40 -30.19
CA VAL A 92 -22.92 8.48 -29.91
C VAL A 92 -22.67 8.97 -28.50
N VAL A 93 -22.27 10.22 -28.34
CA VAL A 93 -22.07 10.84 -27.02
C VAL A 93 -23.25 11.77 -26.76
N MET A 94 -24.07 11.46 -25.77
CA MET A 94 -25.30 12.20 -25.45
C MET A 94 -25.17 12.86 -24.08
N ARG A 95 -25.49 14.15 -24.00
CA ARG A 95 -25.66 14.89 -22.74
C ARG A 95 -27.14 15.05 -22.47
N LEU A 96 -27.61 14.54 -21.33
CA LEU A 96 -29.02 14.50 -20.97
C LEU A 96 -29.29 15.40 -19.76
N PHE A 97 -30.34 16.21 -19.82
CA PHE A 97 -30.78 17.08 -18.73
C PHE A 97 -32.27 16.89 -18.44
N GLY A 98 -32.68 17.24 -17.21
CA GLY A 98 -34.08 17.18 -16.79
C GLY A 98 -34.62 15.76 -16.72
N GLU A 99 -35.89 15.59 -17.14
CA GLU A 99 -36.62 14.32 -17.04
C GLU A 99 -35.95 13.16 -17.81
N LEU A 100 -35.15 13.46 -18.85
CA LEU A 100 -34.45 12.42 -19.63
C LEU A 100 -33.45 11.61 -18.79
N THR A 101 -32.89 12.21 -17.73
CA THR A 101 -31.96 11.51 -16.82
C THR A 101 -32.65 10.35 -16.07
N GLY A 102 -33.98 10.38 -15.98
CA GLY A 102 -34.82 9.34 -15.38
C GLY A 102 -35.39 8.30 -16.37
N HIS A 103 -35.08 8.39 -17.67
CA HIS A 103 -35.67 7.55 -18.73
C HIS A 103 -34.64 7.06 -19.77
N LEU A 104 -33.50 6.58 -19.29
CA LEU A 104 -32.34 6.17 -20.09
C LEU A 104 -32.65 4.99 -21.03
N ASP A 105 -33.45 4.02 -20.57
CA ASP A 105 -33.89 2.87 -21.37
C ASP A 105 -34.65 3.30 -22.62
N ALA A 106 -35.59 4.24 -22.48
CA ALA A 106 -36.35 4.81 -23.57
C ALA A 106 -35.48 5.63 -24.54
N VAL A 107 -34.45 6.32 -24.01
CA VAL A 107 -33.49 7.09 -24.82
C VAL A 107 -32.62 6.18 -25.68
N VAL A 108 -32.12 5.07 -25.14
CA VAL A 108 -31.18 4.19 -25.86
C VAL A 108 -31.85 3.16 -26.76
N THR A 109 -33.05 2.69 -26.43
CA THR A 109 -33.75 1.60 -27.15
C THR A 109 -33.80 1.81 -28.68
N PRO A 110 -34.14 3.00 -29.21
CA PRO A 110 -34.18 3.22 -30.66
C PRO A 110 -32.80 3.21 -31.36
N LEU A 111 -31.71 3.26 -30.60
CA LEU A 111 -30.33 3.29 -31.09
C LEU A 111 -29.61 1.94 -30.98
N LEU A 112 -30.23 0.95 -30.33
CA LEU A 112 -29.67 -0.40 -30.18
C LEU A 112 -29.57 -1.11 -31.54
N LEU A 113 -28.60 -2.01 -31.65
CA LEU A 113 -28.50 -2.92 -32.79
C LEU A 113 -29.40 -4.15 -32.55
N PRO A 114 -30.16 -4.60 -33.56
CA PRO A 114 -30.92 -5.83 -33.45
C PRO A 114 -29.98 -7.04 -33.33
N ASP A 115 -30.38 -8.02 -32.54
CA ASP A 115 -29.71 -9.33 -32.41
C ASP A 115 -28.24 -9.27 -31.96
N THR A 116 -27.80 -8.17 -31.33
CA THR A 116 -26.48 -8.08 -30.69
C THR A 116 -26.58 -8.01 -29.18
N PRO A 117 -25.66 -8.65 -28.43
CA PRO A 117 -25.52 -8.44 -27.00
C PRO A 117 -25.46 -6.96 -26.61
N ILE A 118 -26.12 -6.63 -25.50
CA ILE A 118 -26.09 -5.30 -24.88
C ILE A 118 -25.24 -5.40 -23.63
N VAL A 119 -24.23 -4.52 -23.55
CA VAL A 119 -23.33 -4.40 -22.40
C VAL A 119 -23.54 -3.03 -21.78
N ALA A 120 -23.80 -2.95 -20.47
CA ALA A 120 -23.83 -1.71 -19.73
C ALA A 120 -22.54 -1.56 -18.92
N TRP A 121 -21.93 -0.38 -18.95
CA TRP A 121 -20.71 -0.07 -18.21
C TRP A 121 -20.83 1.27 -17.46
N TRP A 122 -20.44 1.25 -16.19
CA TRP A 122 -20.32 2.44 -15.33
C TRP A 122 -18.83 2.66 -15.02
N PRO A 123 -18.19 3.70 -15.58
CA PRO A 123 -16.75 3.93 -15.46
C PRO A 123 -16.31 4.44 -14.08
N GLY A 124 -17.22 5.10 -13.36
CA GLY A 124 -17.06 5.55 -11.99
C GLY A 124 -18.18 5.00 -11.11
N GLN A 125 -19.08 5.88 -10.65
CA GLN A 125 -20.13 5.46 -9.72
C GLN A 125 -21.18 4.56 -10.38
N ALA A 126 -21.29 3.32 -9.87
CA ALA A 126 -22.25 2.34 -10.33
C ALA A 126 -23.52 2.27 -9.45
N PRO A 127 -24.68 1.84 -10.00
CA PRO A 127 -25.85 1.51 -9.21
C PRO A 127 -25.57 0.36 -8.24
N ALA A 128 -26.11 0.43 -7.02
CA ALA A 128 -26.00 -0.63 -6.01
C ALA A 128 -26.46 -2.01 -6.49
N LYS A 129 -27.46 -2.05 -7.38
CA LYS A 129 -27.94 -3.25 -8.06
C LYS A 129 -27.93 -2.99 -9.56
N PRO A 130 -26.83 -3.30 -10.28
CA PRO A 130 -26.71 -3.00 -11.71
C PRO A 130 -27.91 -3.52 -12.51
N VAL A 131 -28.34 -4.76 -12.26
CA VAL A 131 -29.50 -5.39 -12.94
C VAL A 131 -30.82 -4.63 -12.76
N ALA A 132 -31.00 -3.92 -11.65
CA ALA A 132 -32.22 -3.16 -11.36
C ALA A 132 -32.20 -1.73 -11.93
N SER A 133 -31.06 -1.28 -12.46
CA SER A 133 -30.95 0.01 -13.13
C SER A 133 -31.62 -0.01 -14.51
N GLN A 134 -31.99 1.16 -15.02
CA GLN A 134 -32.66 1.28 -16.33
C GLN A 134 -31.85 0.67 -17.48
N LEU A 135 -30.52 0.88 -17.48
CA LEU A 135 -29.63 0.31 -18.48
C LEU A 135 -29.30 -1.14 -18.21
N GLY A 136 -29.14 -1.52 -16.93
CA GLY A 136 -28.84 -2.90 -16.58
C GLY A 136 -29.99 -3.86 -16.84
N ALA A 137 -31.24 -3.43 -16.70
CA ALA A 137 -32.42 -4.24 -16.98
C ALA A 137 -32.52 -4.72 -18.44
N ILE A 138 -31.93 -3.97 -19.38
CA ILE A 138 -31.88 -4.31 -20.81
C ILE A 138 -30.52 -4.89 -21.23
N ALA A 139 -29.51 -4.89 -20.34
CA ALA A 139 -28.17 -5.35 -20.65
C ALA A 139 -27.96 -6.82 -20.24
N GLN A 140 -27.34 -7.59 -21.13
CA GLN A 140 -26.92 -8.96 -20.84
C GLN A 140 -25.74 -8.98 -19.87
N ARG A 141 -24.74 -8.14 -20.14
CA ARG A 141 -23.51 -7.98 -19.33
C ARG A 141 -23.51 -6.60 -18.68
N ARG A 142 -23.16 -6.52 -17.39
CA ARG A 142 -23.18 -5.29 -16.60
C ARG A 142 -21.85 -5.16 -15.88
N ILE A 143 -21.06 -4.17 -16.29
CA ILE A 143 -19.67 -3.99 -15.85
C ILE A 143 -19.62 -2.75 -14.96
N THR A 144 -19.13 -2.92 -13.74
CA THR A 144 -18.82 -1.82 -12.82
C THR A 144 -17.31 -1.59 -12.74
N ASN A 145 -16.88 -0.47 -12.14
CA ASN A 145 -15.47 -0.15 -11.98
C ASN A 145 -15.20 0.39 -10.57
N ALA A 146 -15.31 -0.48 -9.57
CA ALA A 146 -14.96 -0.12 -8.20
C ALA A 146 -13.46 0.26 -8.11
N ARG A 147 -13.17 1.41 -7.50
CA ARG A 147 -11.81 1.94 -7.35
C ARG A 147 -11.49 2.18 -5.87
N ALA A 148 -10.20 2.16 -5.52
CA ALA A 148 -9.71 2.33 -4.15
C ALA A 148 -10.04 3.71 -3.54
N ASP A 149 -10.19 4.76 -4.36
CA ASP A 149 -10.52 6.11 -3.90
C ASP A 149 -11.97 6.23 -3.36
N ASP A 150 -12.83 5.23 -3.58
CA ASP A 150 -14.28 5.27 -3.31
C ASP A 150 -14.71 4.45 -2.08
N SER A 151 -13.77 4.01 -1.22
CA SER A 151 -13.97 3.01 -0.13
C SER A 151 -14.32 1.60 -0.64
N ALA A 152 -14.24 0.57 0.21
CA ALA A 152 -14.62 -0.80 -0.15
C ALA A 152 -16.15 -1.04 -0.20
N GLU A 153 -16.95 -0.06 0.24
CA GLU A 153 -18.42 -0.14 0.30
C GLU A 153 -19.10 -0.44 -1.04
N PRO A 154 -18.66 0.08 -2.19
CA PRO A 154 -19.25 -0.26 -3.49
C PRO A 154 -19.17 -1.76 -3.79
N LEU A 155 -18.05 -2.41 -3.47
CA LEU A 155 -17.90 -3.85 -3.69
C LEU A 155 -18.76 -4.66 -2.70
N ARG A 156 -18.80 -4.27 -1.42
CA ARG A 156 -19.68 -4.90 -0.42
C ARG A 156 -21.15 -4.81 -0.80
N THR A 157 -21.57 -3.67 -1.33
CA THR A 157 -22.93 -3.47 -1.87
C THR A 157 -23.22 -4.39 -3.07
N LEU A 158 -22.23 -4.59 -3.95
CA LEU A 158 -22.34 -5.51 -5.09
C LEU A 158 -22.46 -6.98 -4.66
N VAL A 159 -21.88 -7.40 -3.53
CA VAL A 159 -22.04 -8.77 -3.00
C VAL A 159 -23.51 -9.10 -2.76
N GLU A 160 -24.26 -8.20 -2.11
CA GLU A 160 -25.68 -8.39 -1.82
C GLU A 160 -26.57 -8.24 -3.07
N GLY A 161 -26.11 -7.45 -4.04
CA GLY A 161 -26.83 -7.12 -5.27
C GLY A 161 -26.52 -8.01 -6.48
N TYR A 162 -25.59 -8.96 -6.36
CA TYR A 162 -25.05 -9.71 -7.50
C TYR A 162 -26.12 -10.50 -8.27
N HIS A 163 -26.07 -10.38 -9.59
CA HIS A 163 -26.82 -11.19 -10.53
C HIS A 163 -25.90 -11.78 -11.62
N PRO A 164 -26.17 -13.01 -12.12
CA PRO A 164 -25.47 -13.54 -13.30
C PRO A 164 -25.44 -12.52 -14.45
N GLY A 165 -24.25 -12.29 -14.99
CA GLY A 165 -23.93 -11.24 -15.98
C GLY A 165 -23.35 -9.96 -15.38
N ASP A 166 -23.27 -9.83 -14.06
CA ASP A 166 -22.55 -8.74 -13.37
C ASP A 166 -21.05 -9.06 -13.28
N SER A 167 -20.21 -8.04 -13.49
CA SER A 167 -18.78 -8.09 -13.23
C SER A 167 -18.24 -6.72 -12.80
N ASP A 168 -17.04 -6.72 -12.24
CA ASP A 168 -16.33 -5.50 -11.87
C ASP A 168 -14.90 -5.51 -12.43
N MET A 169 -14.45 -4.38 -12.97
CA MET A 169 -13.11 -4.25 -13.55
C MET A 169 -11.98 -4.49 -12.55
N ALA A 170 -12.20 -4.38 -11.23
CA ALA A 170 -11.25 -4.80 -10.20
C ALA A 170 -10.84 -6.28 -10.34
N TRP A 171 -11.74 -7.13 -10.84
CA TRP A 171 -11.44 -8.53 -11.15
C TRP A 171 -10.46 -8.68 -12.32
N SER A 172 -10.71 -7.90 -13.38
CA SER A 172 -9.82 -7.81 -14.53
C SER A 172 -8.46 -7.19 -14.16
N ARG A 173 -8.41 -6.22 -13.23
CA ARG A 173 -7.14 -5.60 -12.79
C ARG A 173 -6.13 -6.62 -12.27
N ILE A 174 -6.59 -7.68 -11.61
CA ILE A 174 -5.73 -8.71 -11.01
C ILE A 174 -5.51 -9.94 -11.90
N THR A 175 -6.04 -10.02 -13.12
CA THR A 175 -5.87 -11.20 -13.98
C THR A 175 -4.42 -11.65 -14.17
N PRO A 176 -3.43 -10.76 -14.47
CA PRO A 176 -2.03 -11.17 -14.59
C PRO A 176 -1.46 -11.72 -13.27
N TRP A 177 -1.81 -11.08 -12.15
CA TRP A 177 -1.40 -11.53 -10.81
C TRP A 177 -1.97 -12.92 -10.50
N ARG A 178 -3.26 -13.16 -10.77
CA ARG A 178 -3.88 -14.49 -10.61
C ARG A 178 -3.16 -15.56 -11.42
N GLY A 179 -2.73 -15.23 -12.64
CA GLY A 179 -1.92 -16.13 -13.47
C GLY A 179 -0.56 -16.48 -12.87
N VAL A 180 0.12 -15.50 -12.27
CA VAL A 180 1.40 -15.71 -11.54
C VAL A 180 1.19 -16.62 -10.34
N VAL A 181 0.16 -16.37 -9.53
CA VAL A 181 -0.16 -17.14 -8.33
C VAL A 181 -0.50 -18.59 -8.68
N ALA A 182 -1.36 -18.80 -9.68
CA ALA A 182 -1.71 -20.15 -10.14
C ALA A 182 -0.47 -20.93 -10.62
N SER A 183 0.39 -20.28 -11.41
CA SER A 183 1.65 -20.87 -11.88
C SER A 183 2.64 -21.18 -10.73
N ALA A 184 2.66 -20.35 -9.68
CA ALA A 184 3.48 -20.62 -8.49
C ALA A 184 2.96 -21.83 -7.71
N LEU A 185 1.64 -21.92 -7.50
CA LEU A 185 0.99 -23.04 -6.82
C LEU A 185 1.15 -24.36 -7.58
N ASP A 186 0.98 -24.36 -8.91
CA ASP A 186 1.15 -25.56 -9.75
C ASP A 186 2.57 -26.16 -9.65
N ARG A 187 3.59 -25.33 -9.37
CA ARG A 187 4.98 -25.79 -9.16
C ARG A 187 5.22 -26.44 -7.79
N TYR A 188 4.29 -26.30 -6.86
CA TYR A 188 4.42 -26.75 -5.47
C TYR A 188 3.17 -27.51 -4.99
N ALA A 189 2.51 -28.22 -5.91
CA ALA A 189 1.21 -28.84 -5.67
C ALA A 189 1.22 -30.03 -4.68
N ASP A 190 2.38 -30.59 -4.36
CA ASP A 190 2.52 -31.75 -3.46
C ASP A 190 2.44 -31.39 -1.96
N ASP A 191 2.34 -30.11 -1.63
CA ASP A 191 2.23 -29.61 -0.26
C ASP A 191 1.01 -28.68 -0.14
N PRO A 192 -0.08 -29.12 0.51
CA PRO A 192 -1.33 -28.38 0.53
C PRO A 192 -1.18 -27.07 1.31
N VAL A 193 -1.79 -26.01 0.78
CA VAL A 193 -1.90 -24.72 1.47
C VAL A 193 -2.77 -24.89 2.71
N GLN A 194 -2.30 -24.41 3.86
CA GLN A 194 -2.99 -24.44 5.14
C GLN A 194 -3.70 -23.13 5.45
N SER A 195 -3.10 -22.00 5.06
CA SER A 195 -3.66 -20.65 5.21
C SER A 195 -3.01 -19.70 4.21
N VAL A 196 -3.63 -18.53 4.04
CA VAL A 196 -3.12 -17.51 3.12
C VAL A 196 -3.06 -16.15 3.80
N SER A 197 -1.95 -15.44 3.59
CA SER A 197 -1.77 -14.04 3.97
C SER A 197 -1.63 -13.19 2.72
N ILE A 198 -2.44 -12.13 2.60
CA ILE A 198 -2.38 -11.19 1.48
C ILE A 198 -2.27 -9.77 2.03
N ALA A 199 -1.38 -8.96 1.47
CA ALA A 199 -1.26 -7.55 1.80
C ALA A 199 -1.42 -6.67 0.55
N GLY A 200 -2.18 -5.60 0.69
CA GLY A 200 -2.44 -4.67 -0.40
C GLY A 200 -3.02 -3.35 0.08
N ALA A 201 -3.39 -2.50 -0.88
CA ALA A 201 -3.94 -1.19 -0.58
C ALA A 201 -5.19 -1.28 0.31
N PRO A 202 -5.28 -0.48 1.39
CA PRO A 202 -6.45 -0.51 2.28
C PRO A 202 -7.73 -0.27 1.49
N ALA A 203 -8.76 -1.09 1.77
CA ALA A 203 -10.08 -0.97 1.14
C ALA A 203 -10.11 -1.07 -0.41
N ASP A 204 -9.04 -1.56 -1.06
CA ASP A 204 -9.04 -1.77 -2.51
C ASP A 204 -9.91 -2.99 -2.88
N PRO A 205 -10.95 -2.82 -3.73
CA PRO A 205 -11.81 -3.90 -4.18
C PRO A 205 -11.07 -5.10 -4.79
N ALA A 206 -9.94 -4.85 -5.46
CA ALA A 206 -9.15 -5.89 -6.08
C ALA A 206 -8.44 -6.80 -5.06
N VAL A 207 -8.04 -6.27 -3.89
CA VAL A 207 -7.46 -7.06 -2.79
C VAL A 207 -8.51 -7.98 -2.20
N LEU A 208 -9.73 -7.46 -1.97
CA LEU A 208 -10.85 -8.26 -1.47
C LEU A 208 -11.22 -9.38 -2.46
N LEU A 209 -11.30 -9.08 -3.76
CA LEU A 209 -11.57 -10.08 -4.79
C LEU A 209 -10.45 -11.12 -4.90
N ALA A 210 -9.19 -10.72 -4.76
CA ALA A 210 -8.06 -11.64 -4.73
C ALA A 210 -8.15 -12.61 -3.53
N ALA A 211 -8.46 -12.09 -2.35
CA ALA A 211 -8.64 -12.88 -1.14
C ALA A 211 -9.83 -13.83 -1.24
N GLY A 212 -10.98 -13.34 -1.71
CA GLY A 212 -12.18 -14.15 -1.94
C GLY A 212 -11.95 -15.25 -2.99
N TRP A 213 -11.19 -14.96 -4.05
CA TRP A 213 -10.81 -15.97 -5.04
C TRP A 213 -9.96 -17.09 -4.43
N LEU A 214 -8.94 -16.73 -3.64
CA LEU A 214 -8.08 -17.70 -2.96
C LEU A 214 -8.86 -18.54 -1.95
N ALA A 215 -9.71 -17.91 -1.14
CA ALA A 215 -10.60 -18.61 -0.21
C ALA A 215 -11.50 -19.61 -0.94
N ALA A 216 -12.13 -19.19 -2.05
CA ALA A 216 -13.02 -20.04 -2.85
C ALA A 216 -12.30 -21.20 -3.56
N CYS A 217 -11.04 -21.00 -3.97
CA CYS A 217 -10.28 -22.01 -4.70
C CYS A 217 -9.59 -23.02 -3.77
N LEU A 218 -9.11 -22.57 -2.61
CA LEU A 218 -8.29 -23.38 -1.71
C LEU A 218 -9.08 -23.94 -0.51
N ASP A 219 -10.25 -23.37 -0.19
CA ASP A 219 -11.06 -23.75 0.99
C ASP A 219 -10.28 -23.60 2.31
N VAL A 220 -9.50 -22.52 2.42
CA VAL A 220 -8.67 -22.19 3.59
C VAL A 220 -8.96 -20.78 4.10
N GLU A 221 -8.50 -20.50 5.31
CA GLU A 221 -8.53 -19.15 5.89
C GLU A 221 -7.62 -18.21 5.11
N VAL A 222 -8.16 -17.05 4.74
CA VAL A 222 -7.43 -15.97 4.07
C VAL A 222 -7.48 -14.72 4.94
N THR A 223 -6.31 -14.21 5.27
CA THR A 223 -6.12 -13.01 6.09
C THR A 223 -5.61 -11.86 5.22
N CYS A 224 -6.35 -10.75 5.21
CA CYS A 224 -5.96 -9.53 4.51
C CYS A 224 -5.34 -8.50 5.46
N SER A 225 -4.15 -8.00 5.16
CA SER A 225 -3.52 -6.89 5.89
C SER A 225 -3.34 -5.65 5.00
N PRO A 226 -3.50 -4.44 5.56
CA PRO A 226 -3.20 -3.21 4.82
C PRO A 226 -1.69 -3.03 4.67
N VAL A 227 -1.24 -2.57 3.51
CA VAL A 227 0.11 -2.01 3.37
C VAL A 227 0.10 -0.54 3.78
N ALA A 228 1.13 -0.11 4.53
CA ALA A 228 1.21 1.27 5.03
C ALA A 228 1.36 2.31 3.91
N GLN A 229 2.00 1.94 2.79
CA GLN A 229 2.23 2.82 1.65
C GLN A 229 1.94 2.09 0.34
N PRO A 230 0.67 2.08 -0.10
CA PRO A 230 0.31 1.33 -1.29
C PRO A 230 0.92 1.92 -2.57
N ARG A 231 1.46 1.04 -3.41
CA ARG A 231 1.98 1.37 -4.74
C ARG A 231 0.83 1.61 -5.70
N LYS A 232 0.82 2.77 -6.35
CA LYS A 232 -0.22 3.14 -7.31
C LYS A 232 -0.34 2.11 -8.44
N GLY A 233 -1.54 1.56 -8.62
CA GLY A 233 -1.85 0.61 -9.69
C GLY A 233 -1.43 -0.84 -9.39
N VAL A 234 -0.92 -1.11 -8.19
CA VAL A 234 -0.60 -2.46 -7.71
C VAL A 234 -1.55 -2.77 -6.55
N PRO A 235 -2.65 -3.49 -6.78
CA PRO A 235 -3.63 -3.74 -5.73
C PRO A 235 -3.07 -4.68 -4.66
N VAL A 236 -2.47 -5.81 -5.06
CA VAL A 236 -1.88 -6.81 -4.17
C VAL A 236 -0.36 -6.71 -4.23
N GLU A 237 0.27 -6.41 -3.11
CA GLU A 237 1.73 -6.20 -3.03
C GLU A 237 2.47 -7.38 -2.42
N HIS A 238 1.84 -8.09 -1.49
CA HIS A 238 2.41 -9.28 -0.89
C HIS A 238 1.37 -10.40 -0.84
N LEU A 239 1.83 -11.61 -1.13
CA LEU A 239 1.10 -12.85 -0.93
C LEU A 239 2.04 -13.86 -0.29
N ALA A 240 1.56 -14.57 0.72
CA ALA A 240 2.15 -15.79 1.23
C ALA A 240 1.07 -16.89 1.27
N LEU A 241 1.32 -18.00 0.58
CA LEU A 241 0.56 -19.24 0.72
C LEU A 241 1.34 -20.13 1.68
N HIS A 242 0.80 -20.36 2.88
CA HIS A 242 1.48 -21.11 3.92
C HIS A 242 1.24 -22.60 3.74
N CYS A 243 2.32 -23.36 3.55
CA CYS A 243 2.27 -24.83 3.42
C CYS A 243 3.14 -25.48 4.51
N GLU A 244 3.03 -26.80 4.69
CA GLU A 244 3.72 -27.50 5.78
C GLU A 244 5.25 -27.45 5.65
N LYS A 245 5.77 -27.55 4.42
CA LYS A 245 7.20 -27.66 4.13
C LYS A 245 7.83 -26.33 3.70
N GLY A 246 7.05 -25.26 3.59
CA GLY A 246 7.51 -23.93 3.28
C GLY A 246 6.51 -23.11 2.47
N ASP A 247 6.70 -21.79 2.49
CA ASP A 247 5.74 -20.84 1.92
C ASP A 247 6.03 -20.52 0.46
N ILE A 248 4.96 -20.35 -0.31
CA ILE A 248 5.02 -19.73 -1.64
C ILE A 248 4.76 -18.24 -1.48
N THR A 249 5.68 -17.39 -1.94
CA THR A 249 5.50 -15.93 -1.86
C THR A 249 5.47 -15.26 -3.22
N VAL A 250 4.64 -14.21 -3.32
CA VAL A 250 4.63 -13.27 -4.45
C VAL A 250 4.74 -11.86 -3.88
N ASP A 251 5.90 -11.24 -4.07
CA ASP A 251 6.23 -9.92 -3.56
C ASP A 251 6.43 -8.93 -4.72
N VAL A 252 5.65 -7.85 -4.78
CA VAL A 252 5.86 -6.81 -5.77
C VAL A 252 7.05 -5.95 -5.35
N LEU A 253 8.08 -5.92 -6.20
CA LEU A 253 9.31 -5.16 -5.93
C LEU A 253 9.17 -3.71 -6.41
N ASP A 254 8.63 -3.53 -7.61
CA ASP A 254 8.47 -2.24 -8.29
C ASP A 254 7.21 -2.22 -9.18
N ALA A 255 7.02 -1.14 -9.96
CA ALA A 255 5.83 -0.93 -10.77
C ALA A 255 5.60 -1.97 -11.90
N HIS A 256 6.60 -2.80 -12.21
CA HIS A 256 6.59 -3.74 -13.34
C HIS A 256 7.11 -5.13 -12.98
N THR A 257 7.62 -5.35 -11.76
CA THR A 257 8.31 -6.58 -11.39
C THR A 257 7.79 -7.14 -10.07
N ALA A 258 7.46 -8.43 -10.08
CA ALA A 258 7.20 -9.21 -8.87
C ALA A 258 8.24 -10.33 -8.71
N ARG A 259 8.66 -10.57 -7.47
CA ARG A 259 9.48 -11.72 -7.08
C ARG A 259 8.55 -12.85 -6.65
N VAL A 260 8.78 -14.03 -7.19
CA VAL A 260 8.06 -15.26 -6.85
C VAL A 260 9.05 -16.23 -6.23
N ALA A 261 8.83 -16.59 -4.96
CA ALA A 261 9.60 -17.62 -4.27
C ALA A 261 8.74 -18.87 -4.09
N VAL A 262 9.29 -20.02 -4.47
CA VAL A 262 8.68 -21.33 -4.27
C VAL A 262 9.71 -22.22 -3.57
N PRO A 263 9.34 -22.93 -2.49
CA PRO A 263 10.32 -23.75 -1.77
C PRO A 263 11.00 -24.77 -2.66
N GLY A 264 12.30 -24.97 -2.45
CA GLY A 264 13.13 -25.89 -3.26
C GLY A 264 13.49 -25.37 -4.67
N SER A 265 13.05 -24.16 -5.04
CA SER A 265 13.41 -23.50 -6.31
C SER A 265 14.05 -22.12 -6.07
N PRO A 266 14.96 -21.67 -6.93
CA PRO A 266 15.45 -20.30 -6.87
C PRO A 266 14.31 -19.31 -7.14
N ALA A 267 14.33 -18.17 -6.44
CA ALA A 267 13.33 -17.12 -6.65
C ALA A 267 13.40 -16.58 -8.09
N SER A 268 12.25 -16.38 -8.71
CA SER A 268 12.11 -15.89 -10.08
C SER A 268 11.48 -14.51 -10.11
N HIS A 269 11.93 -13.64 -11.01
CA HIS A 269 11.30 -12.35 -11.26
C HIS A 269 10.37 -12.44 -12.47
N VAL A 270 9.14 -11.95 -12.31
CA VAL A 270 8.12 -11.96 -13.36
C VAL A 270 7.65 -10.54 -13.64
N ALA A 271 7.37 -10.25 -14.91
CA ALA A 271 6.79 -8.98 -15.30
C ALA A 271 5.34 -8.92 -14.81
N LEU A 272 5.07 -8.00 -13.89
CA LEU A 272 3.76 -7.74 -13.32
C LEU A 272 3.58 -6.23 -13.17
N GLY A 273 2.77 -5.64 -14.06
CA GLY A 273 2.55 -4.20 -14.07
C GLY A 273 1.09 -3.82 -13.91
N ALA A 274 0.86 -2.56 -13.55
CA ALA A 274 -0.48 -1.98 -13.47
C ALA A 274 -1.24 -2.10 -14.80
N ARG A 275 -2.54 -2.42 -14.72
CA ARG A 275 -3.42 -2.46 -15.89
C ARG A 275 -4.20 -1.17 -16.05
N SER A 276 -4.25 -0.67 -17.28
CA SER A 276 -5.13 0.44 -17.63
C SER A 276 -6.59 0.00 -17.69
N ASP A 277 -7.50 0.94 -17.42
CA ASP A 277 -8.94 0.71 -17.53
C ASP A 277 -9.33 0.24 -18.95
N ALA A 278 -8.65 0.74 -19.98
CA ALA A 278 -8.84 0.26 -21.34
C ALA A 278 -8.53 -1.24 -21.48
N SER A 279 -7.43 -1.72 -20.90
CA SER A 279 -7.05 -3.14 -20.95
C SER A 279 -8.05 -4.01 -20.18
N CYS A 280 -8.50 -3.55 -19.02
CA CYS A 280 -9.50 -4.25 -18.21
C CYS A 280 -10.86 -4.30 -18.93
N LEU A 281 -11.32 -3.19 -19.50
CA LEU A 281 -12.59 -3.15 -20.25
C LEU A 281 -12.51 -4.02 -21.51
N THR A 282 -11.38 -4.02 -22.23
CA THR A 282 -11.17 -4.94 -23.36
C THR A 282 -11.36 -6.40 -22.95
N GLU A 283 -10.85 -6.80 -21.78
CA GLU A 283 -10.97 -8.17 -21.28
C GLU A 283 -12.41 -8.52 -20.95
N GLU A 284 -13.13 -7.64 -20.23
CA GLU A 284 -14.55 -7.82 -19.90
C GLU A 284 -15.42 -7.94 -21.16
N LEU A 285 -15.06 -7.26 -22.25
CA LEU A 285 -15.79 -7.33 -23.52
C LEU A 285 -15.50 -8.60 -24.35
N ARG A 286 -14.44 -9.37 -24.05
CA ARG A 286 -14.11 -10.62 -24.77
C ARG A 286 -15.02 -11.78 -24.39
N HIS A 287 -15.52 -11.82 -23.15
CA HIS A 287 -16.34 -12.91 -22.63
C HIS A 287 -17.63 -12.35 -22.02
N LEU A 288 -18.74 -12.49 -22.75
CA LEU A 288 -20.04 -11.92 -22.35
C LEU A 288 -20.90 -12.88 -21.51
N ASP A 289 -20.48 -14.14 -21.39
CA ASP A 289 -21.13 -15.13 -20.54
C ASP A 289 -20.90 -14.85 -19.05
N ASP A 290 -21.66 -15.52 -18.19
CA ASP A 290 -21.52 -15.40 -16.73
C ASP A 290 -20.12 -15.81 -16.27
N ASP A 291 -19.43 -14.94 -15.54
CA ASP A 291 -18.16 -15.30 -14.89
C ASP A 291 -18.44 -15.96 -13.54
N VAL A 292 -18.53 -17.30 -13.56
CA VAL A 292 -18.77 -18.12 -12.37
C VAL A 292 -17.61 -18.04 -11.38
N THR A 293 -16.39 -17.76 -11.85
CA THR A 293 -15.20 -17.64 -10.98
C THR A 293 -15.25 -16.32 -10.22
N TYR A 294 -15.56 -15.23 -10.91
CA TYR A 294 -15.85 -13.94 -10.28
C TYR A 294 -16.98 -14.07 -9.26
N ALA A 295 -18.10 -14.72 -9.63
CA ALA A 295 -19.24 -14.89 -8.73
C ALA A 295 -18.86 -15.64 -7.44
N ARG A 296 -18.01 -16.66 -7.54
CA ARG A 296 -17.50 -17.40 -6.38
C ARG A 296 -16.56 -16.55 -5.54
N ALA A 297 -15.60 -15.87 -6.18
CA ALA A 297 -14.67 -14.98 -5.50
C ALA A 297 -15.40 -13.87 -4.74
N LEU A 298 -16.37 -13.21 -5.40
CA LEU A 298 -17.18 -12.15 -4.82
C LEU A 298 -17.96 -12.64 -3.59
N LYS A 299 -18.61 -13.81 -3.65
CA LYS A 299 -19.32 -14.38 -2.49
C LYS A 299 -18.37 -14.73 -1.34
N ALA A 300 -17.22 -15.30 -1.66
CA ALA A 300 -16.21 -15.71 -0.68
C ALA A 300 -15.50 -14.53 -0.02
N THR A 301 -15.65 -13.29 -0.52
CA THR A 301 -15.17 -12.10 0.21
C THR A 301 -15.78 -11.98 1.61
N THR A 302 -16.98 -12.52 1.84
CA THR A 302 -17.62 -12.57 3.17
C THR A 302 -16.94 -13.52 4.16
N LEU A 303 -16.10 -14.42 3.67
CA LEU A 303 -15.30 -15.36 4.47
C LEU A 303 -13.89 -14.84 4.74
N VAL A 304 -13.49 -13.76 4.05
CA VAL A 304 -12.18 -13.16 4.21
C VAL A 304 -12.15 -12.45 5.55
N ARG A 305 -11.18 -12.82 6.37
CA ARG A 305 -10.89 -12.06 7.58
C ARG A 305 -10.03 -10.89 7.14
N GLU A 306 -10.56 -9.69 7.27
CA GLU A 306 -9.68 -8.57 7.50
C GLU A 306 -8.89 -8.96 8.74
N ALA A 307 -7.56 -9.01 8.63
CA ALA A 307 -6.78 -8.84 9.84
C ALA A 307 -7.35 -7.56 10.46
N ASP A 308 -7.77 -7.62 11.73
CA ASP A 308 -7.81 -6.39 12.54
C ASP A 308 -6.59 -5.60 12.12
N SER A 309 -6.77 -4.36 11.61
CA SER A 309 -5.82 -3.40 11.03
C SER A 309 -4.31 -3.58 11.31
N ALA A 310 -3.68 -4.73 11.02
CA ALA A 310 -2.77 -5.32 12.03
C ALA A 310 -3.42 -5.33 13.45
N PRO A 311 -3.18 -6.34 14.30
CA PRO A 311 -3.36 -6.06 15.72
C PRO A 311 -2.58 -4.76 15.97
N ALA A 312 -3.22 -3.75 16.55
CA ALA A 312 -2.56 -2.49 16.91
C ALA A 312 -1.16 -2.87 17.39
N HIS A 313 -0.12 -2.47 16.65
CA HIS A 313 1.23 -3.02 16.80
C HIS A 313 1.52 -3.19 18.28
N VAL A 314 1.49 -4.43 18.78
CA VAL A 314 1.37 -4.61 20.23
C VAL A 314 2.67 -4.10 20.82
N VAL A 315 2.57 -3.01 21.55
CA VAL A 315 3.69 -2.46 22.28
C VAL A 315 3.77 -3.28 23.55
N ASP A 316 4.80 -4.11 23.65
CA ASP A 316 5.09 -4.84 24.87
C ASP A 316 5.56 -3.85 25.93
N VAL A 317 4.71 -3.61 26.93
CA VAL A 317 5.02 -2.67 28.02
C VAL A 317 5.78 -3.42 29.11
N ALA A 318 7.09 -3.16 29.20
CA ALA A 318 7.95 -3.66 30.27
C ALA A 318 8.06 -2.62 31.40
N ARG A 319 7.14 -2.70 32.36
CA ARG A 319 7.15 -1.83 33.56
C ARG A 319 8.26 -2.26 34.53
N VAL A 320 9.00 -1.28 35.03
CA VAL A 320 10.10 -1.47 35.99
C VAL A 320 10.07 -0.40 37.07
N ALA A 321 10.73 -0.63 38.21
CA ALA A 321 10.62 0.25 39.37
C ALA A 321 11.12 1.69 39.10
N ASP A 322 12.27 1.82 38.44
CA ASP A 322 12.98 3.08 38.25
C ASP A 322 13.94 3.01 37.04
N ARG A 323 14.64 4.12 36.75
CA ARG A 323 15.59 4.21 35.63
C ARG A 323 16.75 3.21 35.72
N PRO A 324 17.41 3.00 36.88
CA PRO A 324 18.41 1.95 37.01
C PRO A 324 17.89 0.55 36.65
N ALA A 325 16.68 0.18 37.13
CA ALA A 325 16.06 -1.09 36.78
C ALA A 325 15.74 -1.19 35.28
N LEU A 326 15.32 -0.09 34.66
CA LEU A 326 15.09 0.03 33.22
C LEU A 326 16.36 -0.28 32.42
N VAL A 327 17.47 0.37 32.80
CA VAL A 327 18.78 0.19 32.18
C VAL A 327 19.26 -1.26 32.35
N ASP A 328 19.15 -1.82 33.55
CA ASP A 328 19.57 -3.19 33.83
C ASP A 328 18.78 -4.24 33.02
N ALA A 329 17.44 -4.11 32.97
CA ALA A 329 16.58 -5.02 32.22
C ALA A 329 16.82 -4.92 30.70
N THR A 330 17.00 -3.70 30.19
CA THR A 330 17.28 -3.47 28.76
C THR A 330 18.67 -4.02 28.39
N ALA A 331 19.68 -3.83 29.24
CA ALA A 331 21.03 -4.34 29.01
C ALA A 331 21.05 -5.88 28.95
N GLU A 332 20.34 -6.55 29.85
CA GLU A 332 20.24 -8.01 29.86
C GLU A 332 19.56 -8.55 28.59
N ARG A 333 18.44 -7.94 28.19
CA ARG A 333 17.73 -8.32 26.96
C ARG A 333 18.58 -8.07 25.72
N LEU A 334 19.30 -6.95 25.68
CA LEU A 334 20.19 -6.60 24.57
C LEU A 334 21.33 -7.60 24.43
N LEU A 335 22.05 -7.89 25.51
CA LEU A 335 23.14 -8.87 25.47
C LEU A 335 22.65 -10.26 25.02
N THR A 336 21.46 -10.67 25.47
CA THR A 336 20.84 -11.92 25.05
C THR A 336 20.53 -11.93 23.55
N LEU A 337 19.96 -10.85 23.02
CA LEU A 337 19.68 -10.69 21.60
C LEU A 337 20.96 -10.74 20.75
N LEU A 338 21.98 -9.98 21.14
CA LEU A 338 23.25 -9.90 20.41
C LEU A 338 23.96 -11.26 20.40
N ALA A 339 24.00 -11.95 21.55
CA ALA A 339 24.59 -13.28 21.65
C ALA A 339 23.83 -14.29 20.78
N ALA A 340 22.49 -14.23 20.74
CA ALA A 340 21.67 -15.09 19.90
C ALA A 340 21.95 -14.88 18.40
N ILE A 341 22.05 -13.62 17.96
CA ILE A 341 22.41 -13.30 16.57
C ILE A 341 23.81 -13.80 16.23
N GLN A 342 24.79 -13.59 17.10
CA GLN A 342 26.18 -13.96 16.84
C GLN A 342 26.47 -15.47 16.95
N ALA A 343 25.62 -16.21 17.67
CA ALA A 343 25.72 -17.66 17.83
C ALA A 343 25.40 -18.42 16.53
N ASP A 344 24.64 -17.81 15.61
CA ASP A 344 24.35 -18.36 14.28
C ASP A 344 25.09 -17.57 13.20
N ALA A 345 25.83 -18.28 12.33
CA ALA A 345 26.50 -17.65 11.20
C ALA A 345 25.51 -17.05 10.17
N ALA A 346 24.24 -17.51 10.19
CA ALA A 346 23.13 -16.94 9.44
C ALA A 346 22.20 -16.10 10.32
N GLY A 347 22.62 -15.71 11.52
CA GLY A 347 21.84 -14.92 12.45
C GLY A 347 21.66 -13.47 12.02
N GLY A 348 20.58 -12.86 12.53
CA GLY A 348 20.25 -11.46 12.27
C GLY A 348 19.62 -11.21 10.90
N LEU A 349 19.15 -9.99 10.71
CA LEU A 349 18.36 -9.57 9.55
C LEU A 349 19.09 -9.75 8.22
N HIS A 350 20.42 -9.69 8.24
CA HIS A 350 21.27 -9.80 7.05
C HIS A 350 21.76 -11.23 6.80
N GLY A 351 21.55 -12.16 7.73
CA GLY A 351 21.95 -13.55 7.59
C GLY A 351 23.47 -13.76 7.60
N ASP A 352 24.20 -12.91 8.32
CA ASP A 352 25.68 -12.93 8.40
C ASP A 352 26.22 -13.00 9.84
N GLY A 353 25.32 -13.13 10.83
CA GLY A 353 25.69 -13.22 12.24
C GLY A 353 26.33 -11.93 12.79
N ILE A 354 26.09 -10.78 12.15
CA ILE A 354 26.57 -9.47 12.59
C ILE A 354 25.33 -8.60 12.90
N PRO A 355 25.09 -8.21 14.17
CA PRO A 355 23.97 -7.33 14.50
C PRO A 355 24.16 -5.91 13.94
N ARG A 356 23.09 -5.31 13.42
CA ARG A 356 22.99 -3.88 13.07
C ARG A 356 22.18 -3.18 14.15
N VAL A 357 22.84 -2.36 14.97
CA VAL A 357 22.24 -1.73 16.14
C VAL A 357 22.26 -0.21 15.99
N VAL A 358 21.09 0.42 16.04
CA VAL A 358 20.97 1.87 16.09
C VAL A 358 20.96 2.33 17.54
N LEU A 359 21.92 3.18 17.89
CA LEU A 359 22.07 3.82 19.19
C LEU A 359 21.29 5.13 19.26
N THR A 360 20.91 5.50 20.48
CA THR A 360 20.26 6.77 20.81
C THR A 360 21.08 7.52 21.83
N GLY A 361 21.03 8.85 21.75
CA GLY A 361 21.47 9.70 22.84
C GLY A 361 20.52 9.72 24.03
N GLY A 362 20.71 10.72 24.89
CA GLY A 362 19.89 10.95 26.07
C GLY A 362 20.31 10.10 27.27
N THR A 363 19.89 10.52 28.47
CA THR A 363 20.41 9.99 29.73
C THR A 363 20.25 8.47 29.86
N ALA A 364 19.06 7.92 29.60
CA ALA A 364 18.83 6.47 29.72
C ALA A 364 19.56 5.67 28.63
N GLY A 365 19.68 6.21 27.41
CA GLY A 365 20.42 5.59 26.31
C GLY A 365 21.91 5.45 26.65
N ILE A 366 22.53 6.53 27.12
CA ILE A 366 23.96 6.51 27.49
C ILE A 366 24.22 5.69 28.76
N GLU A 367 23.33 5.75 29.76
CA GLU A 367 23.42 4.87 30.94
C GLU A 367 23.33 3.39 30.55
N LEU A 368 22.49 3.03 29.56
CA LEU A 368 22.46 1.69 28.97
C LEU A 368 23.81 1.31 28.34
N LEU A 369 24.42 2.20 27.55
CA LEU A 369 25.73 1.93 26.94
C LEU A 369 26.82 1.67 27.98
N ALA A 370 26.89 2.50 29.03
CA ALA A 370 27.82 2.29 30.13
C ALA A 370 27.59 0.94 30.83
N LYS A 371 26.31 0.57 31.05
CA LYS A 371 25.94 -0.72 31.64
C LYS A 371 26.36 -1.92 30.77
N LEU A 372 26.23 -1.81 29.45
CA LEU A 372 26.71 -2.83 28.53
C LEU A 372 28.23 -2.97 28.63
N GLY A 373 28.96 -1.86 28.71
CA GLY A 373 30.42 -1.86 28.89
C GLY A 373 30.85 -2.56 30.18
N GLU A 374 30.15 -2.33 31.29
CA GLU A 374 30.38 -3.03 32.57
C GLU A 374 30.16 -4.55 32.46
N ARG A 375 29.15 -4.98 31.69
CA ARG A 375 28.75 -6.39 31.58
C ARG A 375 29.43 -7.15 30.45
N ALA A 376 30.07 -6.45 29.50
CA ALA A 376 30.66 -7.02 28.30
C ALA A 376 31.61 -8.19 28.59
N GLY A 377 32.49 -8.05 29.59
CA GLY A 377 33.46 -9.09 29.96
C GLY A 377 32.86 -10.38 30.54
N SER A 378 31.56 -10.37 30.87
CA SER A 378 30.80 -11.54 31.36
C SER A 378 29.75 -12.03 30.37
N SER A 379 29.69 -11.44 29.17
CA SER A 379 28.75 -11.80 28.11
C SER A 379 29.44 -12.60 27.00
N ASP A 380 28.66 -13.37 26.24
CA ASP A 380 29.14 -14.10 25.05
C ASP A 380 29.12 -13.22 23.77
N VAL A 381 29.04 -11.90 23.92
CA VAL A 381 28.92 -10.95 22.81
C VAL A 381 30.29 -10.43 22.38
N ASP A 382 30.61 -10.58 21.11
CA ASP A 382 31.76 -9.95 20.47
C ASP A 382 31.37 -8.57 19.92
N PHE A 383 31.65 -7.51 20.67
CA PHE A 383 31.31 -6.13 20.28
C PHE A 383 32.06 -5.64 19.04
N ALA A 384 33.19 -6.26 18.67
CA ALA A 384 33.88 -5.93 17.42
C ALA A 384 33.15 -6.49 16.16
N ARG A 385 32.14 -7.36 16.37
CA ARG A 385 31.28 -7.94 15.34
C ARG A 385 29.85 -7.40 15.41
N ILE A 386 29.71 -6.09 15.62
CA ILE A 386 28.42 -5.36 15.58
C ILE A 386 28.62 -4.13 14.69
N GLU A 387 27.66 -3.83 13.83
CA GLU A 387 27.58 -2.56 13.11
C GLU A 387 26.74 -1.56 13.93
N PHE A 388 27.35 -0.46 14.35
CA PHE A 388 26.70 0.58 15.14
C PHE A 388 26.32 1.78 14.27
N PHE A 389 25.08 2.22 14.42
CA PHE A 389 24.50 3.40 13.78
C PHE A 389 23.93 4.34 14.84
N PHE A 390 23.55 5.55 14.45
CA PHE A 390 22.92 6.55 15.33
C PHE A 390 21.57 7.01 14.79
N GLY A 391 20.55 7.01 15.66
CA GLY A 391 19.19 7.40 15.29
C GLY A 391 19.10 8.88 14.89
N ASP A 392 19.81 9.73 15.62
CA ASP A 392 20.03 11.14 15.30
C ASP A 392 21.39 11.61 15.80
N GLU A 393 21.82 12.77 15.34
CA GLU A 393 23.01 13.45 15.85
C GLU A 393 22.83 14.98 15.79
N ARG A 394 23.47 15.67 16.75
CA ARG A 394 23.52 17.13 16.82
C ARG A 394 24.59 17.62 15.84
N ASN A 395 24.35 18.73 15.15
CA ASN A 395 25.32 19.31 14.24
C ASN A 395 26.49 19.99 14.98
N VAL A 396 27.33 19.18 15.61
CA VAL A 396 28.50 19.56 16.40
C VAL A 396 29.58 18.50 16.24
N PRO A 397 30.88 18.83 16.42
CA PRO A 397 31.94 17.83 16.37
C PRO A 397 31.73 16.69 17.37
N ALA A 398 32.19 15.47 17.05
CA ALA A 398 32.09 14.31 17.95
C ALA A 398 32.77 14.51 19.32
N THR A 399 33.67 15.48 19.45
CA THR A 399 34.31 15.85 20.73
C THR A 399 33.46 16.81 21.58
N HIS A 400 32.37 17.33 21.04
CA HIS A 400 31.45 18.21 21.74
C HIS A 400 30.61 17.40 22.75
N PRO A 401 30.36 17.92 23.96
CA PRO A 401 29.58 17.21 24.98
C PRO A 401 28.14 16.86 24.53
N ASP A 402 27.60 17.58 23.55
CA ASP A 402 26.27 17.30 22.97
C ASP A 402 26.31 16.32 21.77
N SER A 403 27.44 15.67 21.44
CA SER A 403 27.45 14.62 20.41
C SER A 403 26.97 13.28 21.00
N ASN A 404 25.99 12.66 20.35
CA ASN A 404 25.53 11.31 20.65
C ASN A 404 26.65 10.28 20.39
N GLU A 405 27.37 10.41 19.28
CA GLU A 405 28.51 9.57 18.95
C GLU A 405 29.62 9.71 19.99
N GLY A 406 30.00 10.94 20.35
CA GLY A 406 31.00 11.20 21.39
C GLY A 406 30.65 10.55 22.73
N GLN A 407 29.41 10.71 23.19
CA GLN A 407 28.93 10.08 24.42
C GLN A 407 28.93 8.55 24.32
N ALA A 408 28.56 7.97 23.17
CA ALA A 408 28.57 6.52 22.96
C ALA A 408 29.99 5.95 22.91
N ARG A 409 30.94 6.68 22.30
CA ARG A 409 32.36 6.34 22.29
C ARG A 409 32.93 6.24 23.69
N ASP A 410 32.71 7.26 24.50
CA ASP A 410 33.19 7.30 25.88
C ASP A 410 32.55 6.21 26.74
N ALA A 411 31.25 5.95 26.56
CA ALA A 411 30.49 5.02 27.41
C ALA A 411 30.70 3.53 27.07
N LEU A 412 30.93 3.20 25.79
CA LEU A 412 30.94 1.80 25.33
C LEU A 412 31.97 1.53 24.23
N LEU A 413 31.95 2.29 23.15
CA LEU A 413 32.62 1.88 21.90
C LEU A 413 34.16 1.87 22.06
N ASP A 414 34.72 2.95 22.61
CA ASP A 414 36.18 3.06 22.80
C ASP A 414 36.69 2.15 23.95
N PRO A 415 36.02 2.08 25.13
CA PRO A 415 36.40 1.14 26.19
C PRO A 415 36.45 -0.34 25.76
N LEU A 416 35.56 -0.75 24.85
CA LEU A 416 35.53 -2.11 24.32
C LEU A 416 36.40 -2.29 23.06
N GLY A 417 37.03 -1.22 22.56
CA GLY A 417 37.89 -1.28 21.37
C GLY A 417 37.13 -1.65 20.10
N VAL A 418 35.89 -1.18 19.95
CA VAL A 418 35.10 -1.39 18.73
C VAL A 418 35.83 -0.78 17.53
N PRO A 419 36.06 -1.52 16.43
CA PRO A 419 36.75 -1.00 15.25
C PRO A 419 36.02 0.21 14.64
N ALA A 420 36.77 1.23 14.21
CA ALA A 420 36.18 2.47 13.69
C ALA A 420 35.32 2.22 12.43
N GLU A 421 35.69 1.24 11.61
CA GLU A 421 34.93 0.81 10.43
C GLU A 421 33.56 0.19 10.74
N ARG A 422 33.28 -0.12 12.01
CA ARG A 422 31.99 -0.63 12.49
C ARG A 422 31.12 0.44 13.14
N ILE A 423 31.60 1.68 13.21
CA ILE A 423 30.92 2.81 13.84
C ILE A 423 30.52 3.80 12.74
N HIS A 424 29.25 3.74 12.36
CA HIS A 424 28.68 4.57 11.29
C HIS A 424 28.05 5.81 11.92
N GLY A 425 28.89 6.82 12.16
CA GLY A 425 28.48 8.15 12.61
C GLY A 425 27.98 9.05 11.47
N TRP A 426 27.29 10.13 11.81
CA TRP A 426 26.83 11.13 10.83
C TRP A 426 27.96 12.00 10.28
N GLY A 427 29.08 12.13 11.01
CA GLY A 427 30.22 12.94 10.57
C GLY A 427 29.95 14.45 10.61
N LEU A 428 29.08 14.90 11.51
CA LEU A 428 28.76 16.32 11.68
C LEU A 428 29.86 17.05 12.46
N ASP A 429 30.09 18.31 12.10
CA ASP A 429 31.10 19.17 12.72
C ASP A 429 30.63 20.63 12.93
N GLY A 430 29.37 20.93 12.61
CA GLY A 430 28.78 22.26 12.69
C GLY A 430 28.70 23.00 11.36
N ASP A 431 29.14 22.38 10.25
CA ASP A 431 28.96 22.89 8.88
C ASP A 431 27.63 22.40 8.24
N GLU A 432 27.47 22.57 6.92
CA GLU A 432 26.26 22.16 6.18
C GLU A 432 26.05 20.63 6.21
N MET A 433 24.83 20.18 6.49
CA MET A 433 24.52 18.77 6.74
C MET A 433 24.23 17.93 5.47
N ASP A 434 24.07 18.54 4.30
CA ASP A 434 23.62 17.85 3.08
C ASP A 434 24.57 16.70 2.68
N GLU A 435 25.88 16.96 2.71
CA GLU A 435 26.88 15.93 2.38
C GLU A 435 26.92 14.81 3.43
N ALA A 436 26.74 15.16 4.70
CA ALA A 436 26.68 14.21 5.81
C ALA A 436 25.45 13.30 5.71
N VAL A 437 24.27 13.84 5.40
CA VAL A 437 23.05 13.05 5.17
C VAL A 437 23.23 12.09 3.99
N VAL A 438 23.82 12.56 2.88
CA VAL A 438 24.11 11.70 1.71
C VAL A 438 25.13 10.61 2.04
N ALA A 439 26.16 10.93 2.82
CA ALA A 439 27.15 9.95 3.27
C ALA A 439 26.50 8.90 4.18
N TYR A 440 25.60 9.32 5.07
CA TYR A 440 24.88 8.41 5.95
C TYR A 440 23.94 7.47 5.18
N GLU A 441 23.18 7.98 4.21
CA GLU A 441 22.37 7.14 3.31
C GLU A 441 23.21 6.08 2.58
N ARG A 442 24.43 6.43 2.14
CA ARG A 442 25.36 5.45 1.54
C ARG A 442 25.82 4.39 2.52
N ALA A 443 26.10 4.77 3.78
CA ALA A 443 26.43 3.81 4.83
C ALA A 443 25.26 2.87 5.11
N LEU A 444 24.02 3.37 5.09
CA LEU A 444 22.82 2.53 5.20
C LEU A 444 22.72 1.54 4.03
N ASP A 445 22.95 1.98 2.80
CA ASP A 445 22.91 1.10 1.62
C ASP A 445 24.00 0.03 1.63
N GLU A 446 25.19 0.36 2.13
CA GLU A 446 26.32 -0.55 2.15
C GLU A 446 26.23 -1.57 3.30
N TYR A 447 25.91 -1.12 4.52
CA TYR A 447 26.04 -1.92 5.74
C TYR A 447 24.71 -2.38 6.34
N ALA A 448 23.59 -1.75 5.96
CA ALA A 448 22.25 -2.03 6.48
C ALA A 448 21.14 -2.01 5.38
N PRO A 449 21.33 -2.61 4.18
CA PRO A 449 20.37 -2.50 3.07
C PRO A 449 19.01 -3.14 3.37
N ARG A 450 18.92 -4.01 4.38
CA ARG A 450 17.67 -4.64 4.81
C ARG A 450 17.04 -3.97 6.05
N GLY A 451 17.68 -2.94 6.61
CA GLY A 451 17.28 -2.30 7.87
C GLY A 451 18.16 -2.70 9.05
N PHE A 452 17.59 -2.77 10.26
CA PHE A 452 18.37 -2.97 11.49
C PHE A 452 17.86 -4.15 12.30
N ASP A 453 18.72 -4.84 13.04
CA ASP A 453 18.28 -5.86 14.00
C ASP A 453 17.59 -5.23 15.21
N LEU A 454 18.07 -4.05 15.61
CA LEU A 454 17.53 -3.28 16.73
C LEU A 454 17.71 -1.77 16.54
N HIS A 455 16.66 -1.02 16.85
CA HIS A 455 16.69 0.43 16.99
C HIS A 455 16.36 0.83 18.43
N LEU A 456 17.34 1.38 19.16
CA LEU A 456 17.15 1.91 20.51
C LEU A 456 16.68 3.36 20.42
N LEU A 457 15.67 3.73 21.21
CA LEU A 457 15.11 5.08 21.23
C LEU A 457 14.95 5.62 22.65
N GLY A 458 15.38 6.86 22.85
CA GLY A 458 14.83 7.71 23.89
C GLY A 458 13.50 8.33 23.45
N MET A 459 12.79 8.96 24.38
CA MET A 459 11.55 9.69 24.10
C MET A 459 11.46 10.97 24.91
N GLY A 460 11.06 12.08 24.27
CA GLY A 460 10.69 13.32 24.96
C GLY A 460 9.32 13.26 25.63
N GLY A 461 9.03 14.24 26.50
CA GLY A 461 7.70 14.37 27.12
C GLY A 461 6.59 14.64 26.11
N GLU A 462 6.94 15.29 25.00
CA GLU A 462 6.07 15.53 23.84
C GLU A 462 6.07 14.38 22.82
N GLY A 463 6.70 13.24 23.13
CA GLY A 463 6.72 12.06 22.27
C GLY A 463 7.69 12.11 21.09
N HIS A 464 8.57 13.10 20.97
CA HIS A 464 9.63 13.07 19.96
C HIS A 464 10.56 11.88 20.19
N ILE A 465 11.06 11.32 19.09
CA ILE A 465 12.09 10.27 19.02
C ILE A 465 13.14 10.71 18.01
N ASN A 466 14.38 10.23 18.13
CA ASN A 466 15.49 10.77 17.33
C ASN A 466 15.42 12.31 17.36
N SER A 467 15.39 12.94 16.19
CA SER A 467 15.04 14.36 16.05
C SER A 467 13.76 14.58 15.22
N LEU A 468 12.79 13.67 15.35
CA LEU A 468 11.45 13.76 14.78
C LEU A 468 10.48 14.34 15.82
N PHE A 469 10.11 15.60 15.64
CA PHE A 469 9.20 16.32 16.55
C PHE A 469 7.76 16.34 16.03
N PRO A 470 6.75 16.44 16.92
CA PRO A 470 5.36 16.60 16.52
C PRO A 470 5.16 17.74 15.51
N ASP A 471 4.21 17.57 14.59
CA ASP A 471 3.79 18.58 13.60
C ASP A 471 4.87 19.08 12.61
N THR A 472 6.05 18.45 12.56
CA THR A 472 7.15 18.82 11.66
C THR A 472 7.12 18.09 10.32
N ASP A 473 7.74 18.67 9.30
CA ASP A 473 7.92 17.98 8.01
C ASP A 473 8.79 16.72 8.14
N ALA A 474 9.72 16.71 9.10
CA ALA A 474 10.56 15.56 9.40
C ALA A 474 9.76 14.32 9.83
N VAL A 475 8.73 14.47 10.67
CA VAL A 475 7.88 13.34 11.07
C VAL A 475 6.89 12.92 9.97
N ARG A 476 6.54 13.84 9.05
CA ARG A 476 5.72 13.56 7.86
C ARG A 476 6.49 12.89 6.72
N GLU A 477 7.81 12.86 6.77
CA GLU A 477 8.64 12.21 5.75
C GLU A 477 8.28 10.72 5.64
N SER A 478 8.05 10.26 4.41
CA SER A 478 7.50 8.94 4.12
C SER A 478 8.40 8.10 3.22
N ARG A 479 9.46 8.66 2.65
CA ARG A 479 10.33 8.03 1.66
C ARG A 479 11.80 8.06 2.05
N ALA A 480 12.34 9.23 2.39
CA ALA A 480 13.75 9.35 2.75
C ALA A 480 14.04 8.58 4.05
N ARG A 481 15.20 7.93 4.19
CA ARG A 481 15.59 7.23 5.42
C ARG A 481 16.28 8.18 6.39
N ALA A 482 17.00 9.16 5.87
CA ALA A 482 17.73 10.17 6.61
C ALA A 482 17.41 11.58 6.08
N LEU A 483 17.42 12.57 6.98
CA LEU A 483 17.28 13.98 6.61
C LEU A 483 17.99 14.90 7.61
N ALA A 484 18.23 16.14 7.16
CA ALA A 484 18.66 17.25 8.01
C ALA A 484 17.44 17.96 8.63
N VAL A 485 17.54 18.29 9.91
CA VAL A 485 16.58 19.09 10.69
C VAL A 485 17.29 20.38 11.08
N THR A 486 16.84 21.52 10.58
CA THR A 486 17.52 22.81 10.78
C THR A 486 16.88 23.69 11.86
N ASP A 487 15.69 23.30 12.34
CA ASP A 487 14.84 24.12 13.21
C ASP A 487 14.29 23.33 14.42
N SER A 488 15.07 22.39 14.96
CA SER A 488 14.66 21.63 16.15
C SER A 488 14.24 22.58 17.28
N PRO A 489 13.07 22.35 17.93
CA PRO A 489 12.59 23.17 19.03
C PRO A 489 13.46 23.03 20.30
N LYS A 490 14.38 22.05 20.33
CA LYS A 490 15.34 21.83 21.41
C LYS A 490 16.77 22.12 20.92
N PRO A 491 17.59 22.86 21.70
CA PRO A 491 18.97 23.12 21.33
C PRO A 491 19.83 21.84 21.36
N PRO A 492 20.89 21.74 20.54
CA PRO A 492 21.14 22.52 19.32
C PRO A 492 20.03 22.32 18.27
N ALA A 493 19.72 23.38 17.51
CA ALA A 493 18.61 23.39 16.54
C ALA A 493 18.90 22.56 15.29
N GLU A 494 20.17 22.52 14.86
CA GLU A 494 20.60 21.76 13.70
C GLU A 494 20.99 20.33 14.10
N ARG A 495 20.38 19.36 13.42
CA ARG A 495 20.51 17.93 13.68
C ARG A 495 20.35 17.14 12.39
N ALA A 496 20.90 15.93 12.34
CA ALA A 496 20.54 14.95 11.32
C ALA A 496 19.79 13.78 11.98
N THR A 497 18.82 13.20 11.29
CA THR A 497 17.93 12.19 11.87
C THR A 497 17.58 11.09 10.89
N LEU A 498 17.46 9.87 11.41
CA LEU A 498 16.70 8.81 10.79
C LEU A 498 15.21 9.11 10.91
N THR A 499 14.48 8.86 9.82
CA THR A 499 13.04 9.09 9.68
C THR A 499 12.22 7.87 10.13
N LEU A 500 10.89 7.99 10.18
CA LEU A 500 10.01 6.85 10.47
C LEU A 500 10.19 5.67 9.49
N PRO A 501 10.35 5.87 8.16
CA PRO A 501 10.77 4.80 7.25
C PRO A 501 12.00 4.01 7.71
N ALA A 502 13.06 4.70 8.15
CA ALA A 502 14.27 4.03 8.64
C ALA A 502 14.03 3.31 9.97
N VAL A 503 13.32 3.92 10.93
CA VAL A 503 12.97 3.28 12.21
C VAL A 503 12.17 1.99 11.96
N ARG A 504 11.20 2.02 11.04
CA ARG A 504 10.33 0.88 10.71
C ARG A 504 11.03 -0.23 9.92
N SER A 505 12.21 0.05 9.37
CA SER A 505 13.04 -1.00 8.77
C SER A 505 13.69 -1.92 9.83
N ALA A 506 13.65 -1.56 11.11
CA ALA A 506 14.20 -2.39 12.16
C ALA A 506 13.32 -3.62 12.44
N GLU A 507 13.93 -4.77 12.73
CA GLU A 507 13.23 -5.95 13.24
C GLU A 507 12.65 -5.66 14.63
N ARG A 508 13.42 -4.97 15.47
CA ARG A 508 13.04 -4.62 16.85
C ARG A 508 13.22 -3.13 17.11
N VAL A 509 12.25 -2.51 17.79
CA VAL A 509 12.33 -1.13 18.27
C VAL A 509 12.09 -1.10 19.77
N TRP A 510 13.07 -0.60 20.53
CA TRP A 510 12.97 -0.52 22.00
C TRP A 510 13.02 0.94 22.46
N LEU A 511 11.98 1.36 23.16
CA LEU A 511 11.88 2.69 23.75
C LEU A 511 12.23 2.63 25.24
N LEU A 512 13.15 3.49 25.67
CA LEU A 512 13.61 3.62 27.06
C LEU A 512 13.02 4.89 27.67
N VAL A 513 11.95 4.74 28.46
CA VAL A 513 11.15 5.87 28.96
C VAL A 513 11.17 5.90 30.50
N SER A 514 11.70 7.00 31.05
CA SER A 514 11.74 7.21 32.49
C SER A 514 11.56 8.69 32.84
N GLY A 515 10.82 8.99 33.91
CA GLY A 515 10.44 10.34 34.33
C GLY A 515 8.95 10.61 34.14
N ALA A 516 8.30 11.17 35.16
CA ALA A 516 6.87 11.46 35.18
C ALA A 516 6.42 12.41 34.05
N GLU A 517 7.32 13.26 33.55
CA GLU A 517 7.07 14.15 32.42
C GLU A 517 6.84 13.42 31.08
N LYS A 518 7.05 12.10 31.04
CA LYS A 518 6.88 11.26 29.83
C LYS A 518 5.65 10.35 29.89
N ALA A 519 4.89 10.40 30.97
CA ALA A 519 3.77 9.48 31.18
C ALA A 519 2.69 9.58 30.11
N GLU A 520 2.33 10.81 29.72
CA GLU A 520 1.36 11.08 28.65
C GLU A 520 1.81 10.48 27.31
N ALA A 521 3.03 10.80 26.87
CA ALA A 521 3.63 10.25 25.66
C ALA A 521 3.69 8.72 25.69
N ALA A 522 4.06 8.11 26.82
CA ALA A 522 4.08 6.66 26.98
C ALA A 522 2.67 6.05 26.79
N GLY A 523 1.65 6.69 27.35
CA GLY A 523 0.24 6.32 27.14
C GLY A 523 -0.16 6.36 25.66
N HIS A 524 0.28 7.36 24.92
CA HIS A 524 0.02 7.48 23.47
C HIS A 524 0.76 6.43 22.63
N VAL A 525 1.98 6.07 23.00
CA VAL A 525 2.71 4.94 22.39
C VAL A 525 1.94 3.65 22.59
N ALA A 526 1.54 3.32 23.83
CA ALA A 526 0.82 2.09 24.13
C ALA A 526 -0.56 1.99 23.44
N ARG A 527 -1.22 3.12 23.21
CA ARG A 527 -2.50 3.20 22.46
C ARG A 527 -2.34 3.22 20.95
N GLY A 528 -1.12 3.38 20.43
CA GLY A 528 -0.85 3.48 19.00
C GLY A 528 -1.41 4.76 18.36
N ALA A 529 -1.24 5.91 19.03
CA ALA A 529 -1.67 7.22 18.53
C ALA A 529 -1.03 7.61 17.18
N SER A 530 -1.53 8.69 16.57
CA SER A 530 -0.99 9.22 15.32
C SER A 530 0.49 9.58 15.48
N PRO A 531 1.40 9.13 14.59
CA PRO A 531 2.80 9.52 14.62
C PRO A 531 3.04 11.01 14.36
N GLU A 532 2.11 11.69 13.69
CA GLU A 532 2.24 13.14 13.44
C GLU A 532 2.09 13.94 14.74
N ASP A 533 1.17 13.51 15.61
CA ASP A 533 0.94 14.10 16.93
C ASP A 533 1.96 13.57 17.97
N TRP A 534 2.27 12.28 17.89
CA TRP A 534 3.12 11.54 18.83
C TRP A 534 4.14 10.70 18.06
N PRO A 535 5.30 11.27 17.66
CA PRO A 535 6.29 10.58 16.83
C PRO A 535 6.69 9.17 17.33
N ALA A 536 6.82 9.01 18.64
CA ALA A 536 7.09 7.74 19.31
C ALA A 536 6.07 6.63 19.00
N ALA A 537 4.80 6.96 18.79
CA ALA A 537 3.77 5.98 18.42
C ALA A 537 3.96 5.42 16.99
N GLY A 538 4.78 6.11 16.18
CA GLY A 538 5.23 5.66 14.86
C GLY A 538 6.45 4.74 14.89
N ALA A 539 7.15 4.65 16.02
CA ALA A 539 8.36 3.84 16.21
C ALA A 539 8.01 2.36 16.38
N ARG A 540 7.93 1.63 15.26
CA ARG A 540 7.44 0.25 15.23
C ARG A 540 8.45 -0.65 14.55
N GLY A 541 8.90 -1.70 15.24
CA GLY A 541 9.77 -2.72 14.66
C GLY A 541 8.96 -3.78 13.95
N SER A 542 9.40 -4.26 12.79
CA SER A 542 8.66 -5.22 11.96
C SER A 542 8.32 -6.55 12.65
N HIS A 543 9.03 -6.91 13.72
CA HIS A 543 8.76 -8.09 14.55
C HIS A 543 8.36 -7.72 15.99
N GLU A 544 9.04 -6.75 16.61
CA GLU A 544 8.85 -6.43 18.03
C GLU A 544 8.96 -4.92 18.31
N THR A 545 8.07 -4.40 19.16
CA THR A 545 8.19 -3.07 19.74
C THR A 545 8.04 -3.18 21.25
N VAL A 546 9.07 -2.77 22.00
CA VAL A 546 9.06 -2.82 23.48
C VAL A 546 9.14 -1.42 24.05
N LEU A 547 8.21 -1.08 24.94
CA LEU A 547 8.26 0.11 25.77
C LEU A 547 8.77 -0.28 27.16
N PHE A 548 10.06 -0.09 27.40
CA PHE A 548 10.61 -0.15 28.75
C PHE A 548 10.27 1.15 29.47
N VAL A 549 9.56 1.04 30.59
CA VAL A 549 9.00 2.21 31.26
C VAL A 549 9.13 2.10 32.77
N SER A 550 9.71 3.12 33.41
CA SER A 550 9.73 3.17 34.88
C SER A 550 8.36 3.54 35.45
N GLU A 551 8.06 3.12 36.69
CA GLU A 551 6.76 3.35 37.32
C GLU A 551 6.32 4.82 37.33
N ASP A 552 7.26 5.76 37.47
CA ASP A 552 6.97 7.20 37.41
C ASP A 552 6.48 7.66 36.02
N ALA A 553 6.93 7.02 34.95
CA ALA A 553 6.50 7.25 33.58
C ALA A 553 5.32 6.35 33.14
N ALA A 554 4.82 5.47 34.01
CA ALA A 554 3.76 4.52 33.69
C ALA A 554 2.35 5.00 34.08
N GLY A 555 2.23 6.24 34.58
CA GLY A 555 0.99 6.77 35.18
C GLY A 555 -0.22 6.82 34.24
N GLU A 556 -0.01 6.83 32.92
CA GLU A 556 -1.07 6.92 31.91
C GLU A 556 -1.14 5.71 30.96
N LEU A 557 -0.53 4.59 31.34
CA LEU A 557 -0.52 3.33 30.57
C LEU A 557 -1.70 2.42 30.86
#